data_AF-A0A3E0W0J0-F1
#
_entry.id   AF-A0A3E0W0J0-F1
#
_cell.length_a   1.000
_cell.length_b   1.000
_cell.length_c   1.000
_cell.angle_alpha   90.00
_cell.angle_beta   90.00
_cell.angle_gamma   90.00
#
_symmetry.space_group_name_H-M   'P 1'
#
loop_
_entity.id
_entity.type
_entity.pdbx_description
1 polymer ?
#
loop_
_entity_poly.entity_id
_entity_poly.type
_entity_poly.pdbx_seq_one_letter_code
_entity_poly.pdbx_strand_id
1 'polypeptide(L)'
;MPDSPLSRTPYEVLGVSPRSSDDELRRAYRRLLRETHPDTGGSAAEFHAVQLAWERVGTSSERAAYDSGAGARSSAPDARAAGGFGGASTPHRPEGSSLKARSYGHPGGDEREHFLTLMREWVGRGVDLPDPYDPTLVRSAPREIRRWLAKAMAEEETARIVSTLGIGYTIWNNVLVGRTGGNIDQLVLGPAGLFAIQSEDWGGVIRLSRGELVGEGIASDEEPFRMLGQNARALGRELGVKFTALVIVVPDDDLDQAIGQIERGRLAGAVVVRRSVLPQLLRNGVGGGERASVDRVFELRSRLQQGVRFV
;
A
#
# COMPACT_ATOMS: atom_id res chain seq x y z
N MET A 1 2.44 -12.94 5.13
CA MET A 1 2.85 -11.73 5.86
C MET A 1 1.74 -10.69 5.73
N PRO A 2 1.08 -10.28 6.83
CA PRO A 2 0.12 -9.16 6.80
C PRO A 2 0.83 -7.79 6.73
N ASP A 3 2.06 -7.72 7.24
CA ASP A 3 2.87 -6.50 7.27
C ASP A 3 3.84 -6.43 6.09
N SER A 4 4.28 -5.21 5.78
CA SER A 4 5.42 -4.96 4.89
C SER A 4 6.62 -5.83 5.27
N PRO A 5 7.28 -6.51 4.31
CA PRO A 5 8.51 -7.24 4.58
C PRO A 5 9.69 -6.31 4.89
N LEU A 6 9.56 -4.99 4.71
CA LEU A 6 10.58 -3.99 5.00
C LEU A 6 10.45 -3.34 6.38
N SER A 7 9.23 -3.26 6.92
CA SER A 7 8.97 -2.59 8.19
C SER A 7 9.44 -3.40 9.41
N ARG A 8 9.73 -2.69 10.50
CA ARG A 8 10.03 -3.30 11.81
C ARG A 8 8.84 -4.13 12.29
N THR A 9 9.13 -5.28 12.86
CA THR A 9 8.10 -6.16 13.46
C THR A 9 7.65 -5.62 14.82
N PRO A 10 6.45 -5.97 15.31
CA PRO A 10 6.04 -5.61 16.67
C PRO A 10 7.06 -6.07 17.73
N TYR A 11 7.64 -7.25 17.54
CA TYR A 11 8.68 -7.78 18.44
C TYR A 11 9.98 -6.96 18.37
N GLU A 12 10.40 -6.53 17.18
CA GLU A 12 11.57 -5.66 16.99
C GLU A 12 11.34 -4.27 17.58
N VAL A 13 10.16 -3.68 17.38
CA VAL A 13 9.77 -2.41 18.00
C VAL A 13 9.76 -2.53 19.52
N LEU A 14 9.27 -3.63 20.06
CA LEU A 14 9.26 -3.90 21.50
C LEU A 14 10.63 -4.37 22.04
N GLY A 15 11.60 -4.63 21.17
CA GLY A 15 12.94 -5.09 21.53
C GLY A 15 12.96 -6.46 22.22
N VAL A 16 12.05 -7.36 21.83
CA VAL A 16 11.93 -8.73 22.38
C VAL A 16 11.98 -9.78 21.27
N SER A 17 12.30 -11.02 21.66
CA SER A 17 12.22 -12.17 20.74
C SER A 17 10.76 -12.51 20.43
N PRO A 18 10.42 -12.95 19.21
CA PRO A 18 9.11 -13.56 18.92
C PRO A 18 8.77 -14.77 19.81
N ARG A 19 9.77 -15.36 20.47
CA ARG A 19 9.61 -16.46 21.44
C ARG A 19 9.56 -16.00 22.90
N SER A 20 9.50 -14.69 23.16
CA SER A 20 9.43 -14.13 24.52
C SER A 20 8.17 -14.58 25.25
N SER A 21 8.24 -14.69 26.58
CA SER A 21 7.04 -14.94 27.39
C SER A 21 6.12 -13.72 27.43
N ASP A 22 4.84 -13.93 27.77
CA ASP A 22 3.87 -12.83 27.89
C ASP A 22 4.29 -11.80 28.95
N ASP A 23 4.96 -12.25 30.02
CA ASP A 23 5.47 -11.37 31.07
C ASP A 23 6.68 -10.55 30.61
N GLU A 24 7.54 -11.10 29.76
CA GLU A 24 8.62 -10.36 29.12
C GLU A 24 8.06 -9.30 28.17
N LEU A 25 7.08 -9.68 27.34
CA LEU A 25 6.41 -8.78 26.41
C LEU A 25 5.74 -7.60 27.13
N ARG A 26 4.96 -7.86 28.19
CA ARG A 26 4.32 -6.83 29.02
C ARG A 26 5.32 -5.92 29.73
N ARG A 27 6.46 -6.48 30.17
CA ARG A 27 7.52 -5.70 30.82
C ARG A 27 8.21 -4.78 29.81
N ALA A 28 8.53 -5.29 28.62
CA ALA A 28 9.13 -4.52 27.55
C ALA A 28 8.23 -3.36 27.11
N TYR A 29 6.93 -3.63 26.88
CA TYR A 29 5.95 -2.60 26.54
C TYR A 29 5.87 -1.49 27.60
N ARG A 30 5.69 -1.84 28.88
CA ARG A 30 5.59 -0.83 29.97
C ARG A 30 6.88 -0.02 30.18
N ARG A 31 8.03 -0.60 29.85
CA ARG A 31 9.31 0.12 29.86
C ARG A 31 9.33 1.13 28.71
N LEU A 32 9.15 0.64 27.48
CA LEU A 32 9.21 1.47 26.28
C LEU A 32 8.18 2.58 26.29
N LEU A 33 6.94 2.32 26.74
CA LEU A 33 5.89 3.33 26.84
C LEU A 33 6.28 4.53 27.72
N ARG A 34 7.09 4.32 28.77
CA ARG A 34 7.60 5.40 29.63
C ARG A 34 8.80 6.11 29.04
N GLU A 35 9.66 5.37 28.35
CA GLU A 35 10.88 5.89 27.71
C GLU A 35 10.57 6.72 26.46
N THR A 36 9.54 6.33 25.70
CA THR A 36 9.15 7.02 24.47
C THR A 36 8.12 8.11 24.68
N HIS A 37 7.57 8.26 25.90
CA HIS A 37 6.53 9.27 26.17
C HIS A 37 7.05 10.70 25.90
N PRO A 38 6.30 11.54 25.15
CA PRO A 38 6.75 12.90 24.82
C PRO A 38 6.97 13.78 26.06
N ASP A 39 6.14 13.63 27.10
CA ASP A 39 6.30 14.36 28.37
C ASP A 39 7.58 14.02 29.14
N THR A 40 8.21 12.87 28.88
CA THR A 40 9.49 12.48 29.48
C THR A 40 10.67 12.75 28.54
N GLY A 41 10.44 13.44 27.42
CA GLY A 41 11.45 13.77 26.42
C GLY A 41 11.60 12.73 25.31
N GLY A 42 10.71 11.75 25.23
CA GLY A 42 10.67 10.74 24.17
C GLY A 42 10.09 11.26 22.84
N SER A 43 10.21 10.44 21.80
CA SER A 43 9.69 10.75 20.46
C SER A 43 8.24 10.30 20.33
N ALA A 44 7.33 11.21 19.94
CA ALA A 44 5.93 10.88 19.66
C ALA A 44 5.78 9.79 18.58
N ALA A 45 6.70 9.74 17.60
CA ALA A 45 6.70 8.72 16.57
C ALA A 45 7.05 7.33 17.14
N GLU A 46 8.08 7.24 17.98
CA GLU A 46 8.44 5.97 18.64
C GLU A 46 7.39 5.55 19.67
N PHE A 47 6.75 6.51 20.35
CA PHE A 47 5.63 6.23 21.24
C PHE A 47 4.47 5.58 20.49
N HIS A 48 4.08 6.15 19.35
CA HIS A 48 3.03 5.59 18.51
C HIS A 48 3.39 4.20 17.97
N ALA A 49 4.63 4.01 17.51
CA ALA A 49 5.11 2.71 17.05
C ALA A 49 5.02 1.63 18.15
N VAL A 50 5.39 1.97 19.39
CA VAL A 50 5.28 1.06 20.55
C VAL A 50 3.83 0.70 20.86
N GLN A 51 2.90 1.64 20.73
CA GLN A 51 1.47 1.38 20.92
C GLN A 51 0.93 0.44 19.83
N LEU A 52 1.20 0.72 18.56
CA LEU A 52 0.79 -0.13 17.44
C LEU A 52 1.38 -1.54 17.54
N ALA A 53 2.63 -1.65 17.97
CA ALA A 53 3.25 -2.95 18.22
C ALA A 53 2.48 -3.72 19.32
N TRP A 54 2.14 -3.05 20.41
CA TRP A 54 1.36 -3.65 21.50
C TRP A 54 -0.04 -4.09 21.06
N GLU A 55 -0.73 -3.31 20.23
CA GLU A 55 -2.04 -3.71 19.69
C GLU A 55 -1.98 -4.97 18.83
N ARG A 56 -0.83 -5.25 18.19
CA ARG A 56 -0.67 -6.43 17.31
C ARG A 56 -0.27 -7.70 18.06
N VAL A 57 0.41 -7.60 19.20
CA VAL A 57 0.94 -8.79 19.91
C VAL A 57 0.67 -8.82 21.41
N GLY A 58 0.00 -7.81 21.97
CA GLY A 58 -0.14 -7.61 23.41
C GLY A 58 -1.02 -8.64 24.13
N THR A 59 -2.03 -9.18 23.43
CA THR A 59 -2.83 -10.31 23.90
C THR A 59 -2.44 -11.62 23.21
N SER A 60 -2.71 -12.75 23.86
CA SER A 60 -2.45 -14.07 23.30
C SER A 60 -3.20 -14.31 21.98
N SER A 61 -4.42 -13.78 21.85
CA SER A 61 -5.20 -13.85 20.62
C SER A 61 -4.62 -13.01 19.49
N GLU A 62 -4.24 -11.75 19.76
CA GLU A 62 -3.62 -10.87 18.76
C GLU A 62 -2.27 -11.42 18.31
N ARG A 63 -1.46 -11.87 19.27
CA ARG A 63 -0.17 -12.52 19.01
C ARG A 63 -0.31 -13.76 18.14
N ALA A 64 -1.28 -14.64 18.44
CA ALA A 64 -1.54 -15.82 17.62
C ALA A 64 -2.04 -15.45 16.21
N ALA A 65 -2.89 -14.43 16.08
CA ALA A 65 -3.35 -13.92 14.78
C ALA A 65 -2.22 -13.28 13.97
N TYR A 66 -1.28 -12.61 14.64
CA TYR A 66 -0.08 -12.05 14.06
C TYR A 66 0.86 -13.14 13.55
N ASP A 67 1.23 -14.09 14.42
CA ASP A 67 2.20 -15.14 14.14
C ASP A 67 1.68 -16.12 13.06
N SER A 68 0.38 -16.40 13.03
CA SER A 68 -0.25 -17.23 11.99
C SER A 68 -0.47 -16.50 10.66
N GLY A 69 -0.24 -15.18 10.62
CA GLY A 69 -0.54 -14.33 9.46
C GLY A 69 -2.03 -14.21 9.14
N ALA A 70 -2.92 -14.62 10.05
CA ALA A 70 -4.37 -14.61 9.87
C ALA A 70 -5.00 -13.21 10.04
N GLY A 71 -4.30 -12.27 10.70
CA GLY A 71 -4.83 -10.95 11.05
C GLY A 71 -5.27 -10.04 9.88
N ALA A 72 -4.79 -10.27 8.64
CA ALA A 72 -5.11 -9.41 7.49
C ALA A 72 -6.28 -9.89 6.62
N ARG A 73 -6.95 -11.02 6.92
CA ARG A 73 -8.11 -11.47 6.11
C ARG A 73 -9.41 -10.75 6.45
N SER A 74 -9.40 -9.86 7.44
CA SER A 74 -10.60 -9.22 7.98
C SER A 74 -10.26 -7.85 8.56
N SER A 75 -9.95 -6.90 7.69
CA SER A 75 -9.92 -5.47 8.04
C SER A 75 -10.57 -4.67 6.93
N ALA A 76 -11.82 -5.03 6.59
CA ALA A 76 -12.74 -4.04 6.07
C ALA A 76 -13.23 -3.17 7.27
N PRO A 77 -13.38 -1.85 7.12
CA PRO A 77 -13.82 -1.01 8.21
C PRO A 77 -15.30 -1.24 8.48
N ASP A 78 -15.63 -2.09 9.45
CA ASP A 78 -16.96 -2.11 10.03
C ASP A 78 -17.04 -1.04 11.13
N ALA A 79 -17.55 0.12 10.74
CA ALA A 79 -18.02 1.11 11.68
C ALA A 79 -19.26 0.56 12.40
N ARG A 80 -19.08 -0.08 13.56
CA ARG A 80 -20.12 -0.29 14.61
C ARG A 80 -19.50 -0.86 15.88
N ALA A 81 -19.00 0.02 16.75
CA ALA A 81 -18.86 -0.27 18.16
C ALA A 81 -20.13 0.18 18.89
N ALA A 82 -21.03 -0.76 19.23
CA ALA A 82 -21.99 -0.63 20.33
C ALA A 82 -22.73 -1.96 20.61
N GLY A 83 -22.24 -2.70 21.62
CA GLY A 83 -23.07 -3.45 22.59
C GLY A 83 -23.68 -4.82 22.20
N GLY A 84 -23.52 -5.79 23.11
CA GLY A 84 -24.55 -6.81 23.36
C GLY A 84 -24.12 -8.28 23.22
N PHE A 85 -24.20 -9.01 24.34
CA PHE A 85 -24.04 -10.46 24.49
C PHE A 85 -25.04 -11.30 23.67
N GLY A 86 -24.65 -12.55 23.37
CA GLY A 86 -25.60 -13.66 23.16
C GLY A 86 -25.52 -14.31 21.77
N GLY A 87 -25.20 -15.60 21.73
CA GLY A 87 -24.96 -16.36 20.51
C GLY A 87 -26.22 -16.73 19.71
N ALA A 88 -26.04 -16.87 18.40
CA ALA A 88 -26.72 -17.83 17.53
C ALA A 88 -25.99 -17.82 16.18
N SER A 89 -25.30 -18.91 15.86
CA SER A 89 -24.67 -19.13 14.55
C SER A 89 -25.76 -19.17 13.47
N THR A 90 -25.93 -18.06 12.77
CA THR A 90 -26.76 -18.01 11.56
C THR A 90 -25.89 -18.39 10.36
N PRO A 91 -26.35 -19.25 9.44
CA PRO A 91 -25.57 -19.61 8.26
C PRO A 91 -25.30 -18.35 7.43
N HIS A 92 -24.03 -18.13 7.10
CA HIS A 92 -23.58 -17.05 6.23
C HIS A 92 -24.30 -17.16 4.88
N ARG A 93 -25.31 -16.31 4.68
CA ARG A 93 -25.93 -16.09 3.37
C ARG A 93 -24.87 -15.37 2.52
N PRO A 94 -24.54 -15.84 1.30
CA PRO A 94 -23.59 -15.14 0.45
C PRO A 94 -24.13 -13.74 0.21
N GLU A 95 -23.40 -12.73 0.69
CA GLU A 95 -23.71 -11.34 0.42
C GLU A 95 -23.84 -11.16 -1.10
N GLY A 96 -24.95 -10.51 -1.49
CA GLY A 96 -25.31 -10.36 -2.90
C GLY A 96 -24.17 -9.77 -3.71
N SER A 97 -24.05 -10.26 -4.95
CA SER A 97 -23.26 -9.71 -6.06
C SER A 97 -22.92 -8.22 -5.85
N SER A 98 -21.80 -7.95 -5.16
CA SER A 98 -21.31 -6.59 -5.05
C SER A 98 -20.87 -6.20 -6.45
N LEU A 99 -21.50 -5.15 -6.98
CA LEU A 99 -21.22 -4.62 -8.29
C LEU A 99 -19.80 -4.01 -8.29
N LYS A 100 -18.77 -4.85 -8.49
CA LYS A 100 -17.35 -4.46 -8.44
C LYS A 100 -16.95 -3.56 -9.62
N ALA A 101 -15.85 -2.84 -9.45
CA ALA A 101 -15.22 -2.11 -10.55
C ALA A 101 -14.73 -3.08 -11.63
N ARG A 102 -14.73 -2.65 -12.89
CA ARG A 102 -14.09 -3.42 -13.97
C ARG A 102 -12.58 -3.31 -13.81
N SER A 103 -11.88 -4.43 -13.86
CA SER A 103 -10.43 -4.48 -13.66
C SER A 103 -9.77 -5.28 -14.78
N TYR A 104 -8.66 -4.78 -15.30
CA TYR A 104 -7.83 -5.41 -16.33
C TYR A 104 -6.36 -5.47 -15.87
N GLY A 105 -5.57 -6.40 -16.41
CA GLY A 105 -4.18 -6.61 -16.02
C GLY A 105 -4.01 -7.38 -14.70
N HIS A 106 -2.76 -7.69 -14.36
CA HIS A 106 -2.38 -8.49 -13.20
C HIS A 106 -1.48 -7.67 -12.26
N PRO A 107 -1.99 -7.17 -11.12
CA PRO A 107 -1.18 -6.37 -10.21
C PRO A 107 -0.13 -7.20 -9.49
N GLY A 108 1.08 -6.66 -9.31
CA GLY A 108 2.19 -7.23 -8.53
C GLY A 108 2.83 -8.49 -9.10
N GLY A 109 2.41 -8.94 -10.28
CA GLY A 109 2.87 -10.19 -10.88
C GLY A 109 4.36 -10.18 -11.22
N ASP A 110 4.82 -9.13 -11.90
CA ASP A 110 6.20 -9.02 -12.37
C ASP A 110 7.16 -8.82 -11.20
N GLU A 111 6.76 -8.02 -10.21
CA GLU A 111 7.52 -7.81 -8.98
C GLU A 111 7.65 -9.09 -8.18
N ARG A 112 6.60 -9.93 -8.13
CA ARG A 112 6.68 -11.27 -7.51
C ARG A 112 7.61 -12.19 -8.28
N GLU A 113 7.55 -12.21 -9.59
CA GLU A 113 8.46 -13.04 -10.40
C GLU A 113 9.91 -12.63 -10.18
N HIS A 114 10.17 -11.32 -10.16
CA HIS A 114 11.50 -10.78 -9.89
C HIS A 114 11.98 -11.13 -8.49
N PHE A 115 11.11 -10.95 -7.48
CA PHE A 115 11.38 -11.37 -6.10
C PHE A 115 11.73 -12.86 -6.03
N LEU A 116 10.93 -13.74 -6.65
CA LEU A 116 11.16 -15.19 -6.64
C LEU A 116 12.47 -15.56 -7.30
N THR A 117 12.85 -14.87 -8.38
CA THR A 117 14.12 -15.07 -9.06
C THR A 117 15.28 -14.75 -8.12
N LEU A 118 15.28 -13.54 -7.53
CA LEU A 118 16.32 -13.11 -6.60
C LEU A 118 16.39 -13.98 -5.34
N MET A 119 15.24 -14.38 -4.79
CA MET A 119 15.19 -15.25 -3.61
C MET A 119 15.83 -16.61 -3.88
N ARG A 120 15.53 -17.24 -5.03
CA ARG A 120 16.14 -18.52 -5.41
C ARG A 120 17.65 -18.39 -5.60
N GLU A 121 18.11 -17.29 -6.15
CA GLU A 121 19.54 -17.02 -6.29
C GLU A 121 20.21 -16.84 -4.92
N TRP A 122 19.57 -16.10 -4.03
CA TRP A 122 20.08 -15.80 -2.69
C TRP A 122 20.15 -17.04 -1.79
N VAL A 123 19.10 -17.88 -1.77
CA VAL A 123 19.08 -19.12 -0.98
C VAL A 123 20.04 -20.16 -1.54
N GLY A 124 20.26 -20.15 -2.85
CA GLY A 124 21.14 -21.07 -3.55
C GLY A 124 20.39 -21.83 -4.63
N ARG A 125 20.94 -21.79 -5.86
CA ARG A 125 20.34 -22.47 -7.01
C ARG A 125 20.28 -23.99 -6.76
N GLY A 126 19.09 -24.56 -6.91
CA GLY A 126 18.84 -26.00 -6.72
C GLY A 126 18.45 -26.41 -5.30
N VAL A 127 18.42 -25.47 -4.35
CA VAL A 127 17.83 -25.70 -3.02
C VAL A 127 16.30 -25.74 -3.16
N ASP A 128 15.67 -26.75 -2.56
CA ASP A 128 14.21 -26.82 -2.51
C ASP A 128 13.66 -25.71 -1.61
N LEU A 129 12.71 -24.95 -2.15
CA LEU A 129 12.09 -23.80 -1.51
C LEU A 129 10.58 -24.04 -1.44
N PRO A 130 10.10 -24.80 -0.44
CA PRO A 130 8.70 -25.21 -0.38
C PRO A 130 7.76 -24.01 -0.19
N ASP A 131 8.17 -22.99 0.56
CA ASP A 131 7.46 -21.71 0.66
C ASP A 131 8.45 -20.53 0.55
N PRO A 132 8.61 -19.93 -0.65
CA PRO A 132 9.49 -18.77 -0.84
C PRO A 132 8.94 -17.49 -0.20
N TYR A 133 7.70 -17.50 0.29
CA TYR A 133 7.05 -16.37 0.97
C TYR A 133 6.99 -16.55 2.49
N ASP A 134 7.66 -17.59 3.03
CA ASP A 134 7.75 -17.80 4.47
C ASP A 134 8.27 -16.52 5.16
N PRO A 135 7.55 -15.99 6.16
CA PRO A 135 7.93 -14.79 6.87
C PRO A 135 9.38 -14.72 7.35
N THR A 136 9.87 -15.82 7.90
CA THR A 136 11.21 -15.90 8.49
C THR A 136 12.26 -15.90 7.40
N LEU A 137 12.03 -16.69 6.34
CA LEU A 137 12.89 -16.73 5.17
C LEU A 137 12.99 -15.35 4.52
N VAL A 138 11.84 -14.73 4.21
CA VAL A 138 11.77 -13.39 3.60
C VAL A 138 12.59 -12.40 4.41
N ARG A 139 12.41 -12.35 5.73
CA ARG A 139 13.12 -11.41 6.61
C ARG A 139 14.62 -11.63 6.67
N SER A 140 15.10 -12.86 6.47
CA SER A 140 16.53 -13.12 6.41
C SER A 140 17.19 -12.70 5.08
N ALA A 141 16.40 -12.40 4.04
CA ALA A 141 16.91 -11.93 2.77
C ALA A 141 17.39 -10.45 2.82
N PRO A 142 18.37 -10.07 1.97
CA PRO A 142 18.79 -8.69 1.78
C PRO A 142 17.62 -7.74 1.52
N ARG A 143 17.75 -6.49 1.96
CA ARG A 143 16.69 -5.47 1.86
C ARG A 143 16.26 -5.26 0.41
N GLU A 144 17.20 -5.32 -0.52
CA GLU A 144 17.00 -5.15 -1.96
C GLU A 144 16.04 -6.21 -2.51
N ILE A 145 16.15 -7.45 -2.04
CA ILE A 145 15.25 -8.54 -2.43
C ILE A 145 13.87 -8.33 -1.80
N ARG A 146 13.83 -8.05 -0.49
CA ARG A 146 12.57 -7.78 0.23
C ARG A 146 11.78 -6.62 -0.37
N ARG A 147 12.46 -5.62 -0.95
CA ARG A 147 11.83 -4.46 -1.59
C ARG A 147 10.93 -4.85 -2.76
N TRP A 148 11.29 -5.87 -3.52
CA TRP A 148 10.43 -6.37 -4.61
C TRP A 148 9.13 -6.98 -4.09
N LEU A 149 9.20 -7.76 -3.00
CA LEU A 149 7.98 -8.29 -2.39
C LEU A 149 7.14 -7.18 -1.75
N ALA A 150 7.76 -6.18 -1.12
CA ALA A 150 7.05 -5.01 -0.58
C ALA A 150 6.31 -4.26 -1.67
N LYS A 151 6.98 -3.98 -2.80
CA LYS A 151 6.37 -3.35 -3.97
C LYS A 151 5.18 -4.16 -4.51
N ALA A 152 5.35 -5.46 -4.71
CA ALA A 152 4.27 -6.34 -5.16
C ALA A 152 3.05 -6.31 -4.22
N MET A 153 3.29 -6.41 -2.92
CA MET A 153 2.22 -6.37 -1.91
C MET A 153 1.53 -5.01 -1.87
N ALA A 154 2.28 -3.91 -2.00
CA ALA A 154 1.72 -2.57 -2.04
C ALA A 154 0.78 -2.40 -3.26
N GLU A 155 1.21 -2.89 -4.42
CA GLU A 155 0.42 -2.86 -5.63
C GLU A 155 -0.86 -3.69 -5.53
N GLU A 156 -0.75 -4.94 -5.06
CA GLU A 156 -1.89 -5.85 -4.90
C GLU A 156 -2.94 -5.32 -3.93
N GLU A 157 -2.51 -4.68 -2.83
CA GLU A 157 -3.43 -4.10 -1.87
C GLU A 157 -4.15 -2.89 -2.47
N THR A 158 -3.44 -2.01 -3.18
CA THR A 158 -4.05 -0.90 -3.90
C THR A 158 -5.08 -1.42 -4.90
N ALA A 159 -4.74 -2.44 -5.69
CA ALA A 159 -5.65 -3.07 -6.65
C ALA A 159 -6.90 -3.66 -5.97
N ARG A 160 -6.73 -4.33 -4.82
CA ARG A 160 -7.85 -4.85 -4.02
C ARG A 160 -8.77 -3.72 -3.58
N ILE A 161 -8.21 -2.65 -3.04
CA ILE A 161 -8.97 -1.48 -2.59
C ILE A 161 -9.76 -0.86 -3.74
N VAL A 162 -9.11 -0.55 -4.86
CA VAL A 162 -9.78 0.14 -5.97
C VAL A 162 -10.85 -0.75 -6.63
N SER A 163 -10.70 -2.08 -6.59
CA SER A 163 -11.70 -3.01 -7.12
C SER A 163 -13.07 -2.90 -6.42
N THR A 164 -13.09 -2.41 -5.18
CA THR A 164 -14.30 -2.25 -4.36
C THR A 164 -15.06 -0.94 -4.62
N LEU A 165 -14.52 -0.03 -5.44
CA LEU A 165 -15.11 1.30 -5.66
C LEU A 165 -16.47 1.28 -6.38
N GLY A 166 -16.81 0.17 -7.00
CA GLY A 166 -18.10 -0.08 -7.64
C GLY A 166 -18.08 0.07 -9.17
N ILE A 167 -19.20 -0.24 -9.82
CA ILE A 167 -19.36 -0.25 -11.29
C ILE A 167 -19.06 1.07 -12.01
N GLY A 168 -19.03 2.20 -11.29
CA GLY A 168 -18.65 3.50 -11.85
C GLY A 168 -17.17 3.60 -12.22
N TYR A 169 -16.35 2.64 -11.78
CA TYR A 169 -14.91 2.65 -11.94
C TYR A 169 -14.41 1.62 -12.94
N THR A 170 -13.32 1.95 -13.61
CA THR A 170 -12.57 1.05 -14.49
C THR A 170 -11.09 1.17 -14.17
N ILE A 171 -10.43 0.04 -13.97
CA ILE A 171 -9.06 -0.08 -13.49
C ILE A 171 -8.23 -0.85 -14.52
N TRP A 172 -7.04 -0.35 -14.81
CA TRP A 172 -6.03 -1.05 -15.57
C TRP A 172 -4.79 -1.17 -14.68
N ASN A 173 -4.39 -2.40 -14.34
CA ASN A 173 -3.22 -2.68 -13.51
C ASN A 173 -2.01 -3.00 -14.38
N ASN A 174 -0.81 -2.67 -13.92
CA ASN A 174 0.46 -2.89 -14.61
C ASN A 174 0.48 -2.41 -16.05
N VAL A 175 0.26 -1.10 -16.23
CA VAL A 175 0.23 -0.47 -17.56
C VAL A 175 1.63 -0.11 -18.04
N LEU A 176 2.02 -0.68 -19.18
CA LEU A 176 3.28 -0.41 -19.84
C LEU A 176 3.29 1.01 -20.43
N VAL A 177 4.42 1.71 -20.28
CA VAL A 177 4.64 3.07 -20.75
C VAL A 177 5.76 3.11 -21.79
N GLY A 178 5.37 3.44 -23.03
CA GLY A 178 6.28 3.52 -24.16
C GLY A 178 6.93 2.18 -24.51
N ARG A 179 7.93 2.22 -25.39
CA ARG A 179 8.69 1.02 -25.82
C ARG A 179 9.95 0.78 -24.98
N THR A 180 10.29 1.71 -24.10
CA THR A 180 11.56 1.75 -23.34
C THR A 180 11.44 1.13 -21.94
N GLY A 181 10.27 0.62 -21.55
CA GLY A 181 10.11 -0.24 -20.37
C GLY A 181 9.68 0.42 -19.07
N GLY A 182 9.06 1.62 -19.09
CA GLY A 182 8.45 2.19 -17.88
C GLY A 182 7.06 1.58 -17.61
N ASN A 183 6.55 1.70 -16.39
CA ASN A 183 5.19 1.28 -16.04
C ASN A 183 4.44 2.31 -15.17
N ILE A 184 3.12 2.15 -15.12
CA ILE A 184 2.23 2.75 -14.13
C ILE A 184 1.41 1.62 -13.53
N ASP A 185 1.54 1.43 -12.23
CA ASP A 185 0.90 0.33 -11.49
C ASP A 185 -0.61 0.31 -11.69
N GLN A 186 -1.30 1.45 -11.55
CA GLN A 186 -2.73 1.51 -11.85
C GLN A 186 -3.15 2.79 -12.56
N LEU A 187 -3.97 2.61 -13.60
CA LEU A 187 -4.85 3.67 -14.10
C LEU A 187 -6.24 3.47 -13.53
N VAL A 188 -6.79 4.48 -12.87
CA VAL A 188 -8.15 4.43 -12.33
C VAL A 188 -9.00 5.51 -12.98
N LEU A 189 -10.03 5.09 -13.71
CA LEU A 189 -11.02 5.98 -14.31
C LEU A 189 -12.32 5.90 -13.51
N GLY A 190 -12.82 7.04 -13.06
CA GLY A 190 -14.09 7.16 -12.35
C GLY A 190 -14.74 8.54 -12.52
N PRO A 191 -15.79 8.85 -11.74
CA PRO A 191 -16.51 10.13 -11.83
C PRO A 191 -15.65 11.36 -11.55
N ALA A 192 -14.64 11.24 -10.67
CA ALA A 192 -13.69 12.32 -10.38
C ALA A 192 -12.60 12.48 -11.45
N GLY A 193 -12.57 11.61 -12.47
CA GLY A 193 -11.64 11.66 -13.60
C GLY A 193 -10.69 10.48 -13.69
N LEU A 194 -9.51 10.72 -14.27
CA LEU A 194 -8.51 9.69 -14.58
C LEU A 194 -7.26 9.88 -13.73
N PHE A 195 -6.90 8.88 -12.94
CA PHE A 195 -5.76 8.91 -12.03
C PHE A 195 -4.67 7.96 -12.51
N ALA A 196 -3.42 8.42 -12.45
CA ALA A 196 -2.25 7.55 -12.57
C ALA A 196 -1.69 7.30 -11.17
N ILE A 197 -1.61 6.03 -10.79
CA ILE A 197 -1.29 5.61 -9.43
C ILE A 197 -0.01 4.77 -9.46
N GLN A 198 0.88 5.05 -8.53
CA GLN A 198 2.04 4.24 -8.18
C GLN A 198 1.92 3.84 -6.71
N SER A 199 2.12 2.56 -6.40
CA SER A 199 2.02 2.03 -5.03
C SER A 199 3.41 1.72 -4.53
N GLU A 200 3.83 2.30 -3.41
CA GLU A 200 5.19 2.15 -2.89
C GLU A 200 5.18 1.81 -1.41
N ASP A 201 6.21 1.06 -1.01
CA ASP A 201 6.47 0.69 0.38
C ASP A 201 7.98 0.71 0.59
N TRP A 202 8.46 1.75 1.28
CA TRP A 202 9.87 1.93 1.59
C TRP A 202 10.23 1.39 2.99
N GLY A 203 9.25 0.84 3.71
CA GLY A 203 9.41 0.28 5.06
C GLY A 203 9.72 1.31 6.14
N GLY A 204 9.28 2.54 5.98
CA GLY A 204 9.57 3.61 6.95
C GLY A 204 8.90 4.92 6.61
N VAL A 205 8.90 5.83 7.59
CA VAL A 205 8.22 7.13 7.47
C VAL A 205 8.84 7.97 6.36
N ILE A 206 7.97 8.54 5.53
CA ILE A 206 8.30 9.43 4.43
C ILE A 206 7.67 10.81 4.63
N ARG A 207 8.23 11.81 3.95
CA ARG A 207 7.69 13.16 3.92
C ARG A 207 7.86 13.79 2.55
N LEU A 208 6.98 14.74 2.25
CA LEU A 208 7.11 15.57 1.07
C LEU A 208 8.16 16.67 1.30
N SER A 209 9.09 16.82 0.37
CA SER A 209 10.12 17.87 0.41
C SER A 209 10.45 18.37 -0.99
N ARG A 210 10.28 19.68 -1.22
CA ARG A 210 10.59 20.34 -2.50
C ARG A 210 9.94 19.66 -3.74
N GLY A 211 8.73 19.13 -3.57
CA GLY A 211 7.99 18.47 -4.65
C GLY A 211 8.44 17.03 -4.94
N GLU A 212 9.12 16.39 -4.00
CA GLU A 212 9.50 14.98 -4.08
C GLU A 212 9.36 14.28 -2.71
N LEU A 213 9.33 12.95 -2.70
CA LEU A 213 9.33 12.15 -1.47
C LEU A 213 10.74 11.89 -0.96
N VAL A 214 10.92 12.04 0.35
CA VAL A 214 12.16 11.70 1.05
C VAL A 214 11.86 10.90 2.31
N GLY A 215 12.71 9.94 2.63
CA GLY A 215 12.62 9.08 3.81
C GLY A 215 13.85 8.18 3.89
N GLU A 216 14.06 7.54 5.04
CA GLU A 216 15.24 6.68 5.26
C GLU A 216 15.32 5.53 4.24
N GLY A 217 14.16 5.02 3.80
CA GLY A 217 14.07 3.94 2.82
C GLY A 217 14.15 4.35 1.35
N ILE A 218 14.20 5.66 1.05
CA ILE A 218 14.24 6.21 -0.30
C ILE A 218 15.68 6.61 -0.63
N ALA A 219 16.23 6.10 -1.75
CA ALA A 219 17.58 6.47 -2.16
C ALA A 219 17.68 7.96 -2.54
N SER A 220 18.85 8.57 -2.36
CA SER A 220 19.02 10.03 -2.56
C SER A 220 18.81 10.50 -4.00
N ASP A 221 18.96 9.59 -4.96
CA ASP A 221 18.75 9.78 -6.39
C ASP A 221 17.39 9.25 -6.87
N GLU A 222 16.61 8.64 -5.97
CA GLU A 222 15.27 8.17 -6.27
C GLU A 222 14.30 9.37 -6.24
N GLU A 223 13.59 9.56 -7.36
CA GLU A 223 12.67 10.69 -7.54
C GLU A 223 11.26 10.18 -7.92
N PRO A 224 10.49 9.63 -6.95
CA PRO A 224 9.22 8.93 -7.23
C PRO A 224 8.19 9.74 -8.01
N PHE A 225 7.89 10.98 -7.61
CA PHE A 225 6.94 11.82 -8.30
C PHE A 225 7.42 12.23 -9.68
N ARG A 226 8.72 12.52 -9.81
CA ARG A 226 9.29 12.84 -11.12
C ARG A 226 9.19 11.66 -12.08
N MET A 227 9.49 10.45 -11.62
CA MET A 227 9.37 9.22 -12.42
C MET A 227 7.91 9.00 -12.85
N LEU A 228 6.96 9.00 -11.91
CA LEU A 228 5.54 8.87 -12.22
C LEU A 228 5.07 9.98 -13.17
N GLY A 229 5.52 11.21 -12.97
CA GLY A 229 5.20 12.34 -13.82
C GLY A 229 5.76 12.24 -15.23
N GLN A 230 6.93 11.61 -15.43
CA GLN A 230 7.48 11.31 -16.75
C GLN A 230 6.67 10.21 -17.45
N ASN A 231 6.38 9.12 -16.73
CA ASN A 231 5.60 8.00 -17.23
C ASN A 231 4.18 8.41 -17.64
N ALA A 232 3.48 9.15 -16.77
CA ALA A 232 2.15 9.66 -17.06
C ALA A 232 2.14 10.63 -18.26
N ARG A 233 3.18 11.46 -18.44
CA ARG A 233 3.29 12.33 -19.62
C ARG A 233 3.55 11.56 -20.91
N ALA A 234 4.37 10.51 -20.85
CA ALA A 234 4.63 9.65 -22.01
C ALA A 234 3.36 8.91 -22.42
N LEU A 235 2.70 8.23 -21.47
CA LEU A 235 1.48 7.50 -21.73
C LEU A 235 0.31 8.42 -22.15
N GLY A 236 0.17 9.57 -21.51
CA GLY A 236 -0.85 10.55 -21.85
C GLY A 236 -0.72 11.06 -23.29
N ARG A 237 0.51 11.25 -23.78
CA ARG A 237 0.76 11.62 -25.19
C ARG A 237 0.44 10.47 -26.15
N GLU A 238 0.81 9.25 -25.80
CA GLU A 238 0.55 8.05 -26.60
C GLU A 238 -0.95 7.79 -26.77
N LEU A 239 -1.72 7.91 -25.68
CA LEU A 239 -3.15 7.61 -25.66
C LEU A 239 -4.04 8.82 -25.96
N GLY A 240 -3.46 10.02 -26.06
CA GLY A 240 -4.21 11.27 -26.23
C GLY A 240 -5.12 11.57 -25.04
N VAL A 241 -4.66 11.32 -23.80
CA VAL A 241 -5.40 11.54 -22.55
C VAL A 241 -4.65 12.48 -21.60
N LYS A 242 -5.39 13.12 -20.70
CA LYS A 242 -4.83 13.91 -19.60
C LYS A 242 -5.25 13.30 -18.27
N PHE A 243 -4.27 13.10 -17.39
CA PHE A 243 -4.51 12.66 -16.02
C PHE A 243 -5.04 13.83 -15.18
N THR A 244 -6.06 13.54 -14.38
CA THR A 244 -6.60 14.44 -13.36
C THR A 244 -5.59 14.67 -12.25
N ALA A 245 -4.96 13.60 -11.77
CA ALA A 245 -3.91 13.67 -10.75
C ALA A 245 -2.94 12.49 -10.86
N LEU A 246 -1.74 12.72 -10.33
CA LEU A 246 -0.73 11.70 -10.09
C LEU A 246 -0.77 11.35 -8.61
N VAL A 247 -0.84 10.07 -8.28
CA VAL A 247 -1.02 9.60 -6.91
C VAL A 247 0.05 8.58 -6.56
N ILE A 248 0.75 8.80 -5.46
CA ILE A 248 1.59 7.79 -4.82
C ILE A 248 0.85 7.26 -3.59
N VAL A 249 0.65 5.95 -3.53
CA VAL A 249 -0.05 5.29 -2.42
C VAL A 249 0.98 4.60 -1.54
N VAL A 250 0.91 4.83 -0.24
CA VAL A 250 1.85 4.29 0.76
C VAL A 250 1.11 3.64 1.92
N PRO A 251 1.76 2.73 2.69
CA PRO A 251 1.21 2.22 3.94
C PRO A 251 0.70 3.34 4.87
N ASP A 252 -0.33 3.05 5.67
CA ASP A 252 -0.97 4.06 6.52
C ASP A 252 -0.01 4.64 7.57
N ASP A 253 0.92 3.82 8.04
CA ASP A 253 1.91 4.15 9.08
C ASP A 253 3.12 4.92 8.52
N ASP A 254 3.29 4.97 7.19
CA ASP A 254 4.48 5.54 6.54
C ASP A 254 4.35 7.05 6.27
N LEU A 255 3.17 7.65 6.49
CA LEU A 255 2.93 9.06 6.17
C LEU A 255 2.21 9.76 7.33
N ASP A 256 2.79 10.81 7.92
CA ASP A 256 2.22 11.50 9.09
C ASP A 256 0.85 12.13 8.83
N GLN A 257 0.66 12.73 7.65
CA GLN A 257 -0.62 13.30 7.23
C GLN A 257 -1.35 12.31 6.34
N ALA A 258 -2.67 12.22 6.44
CA ALA A 258 -3.46 11.33 5.59
C ALA A 258 -3.21 11.55 4.07
N ILE A 259 -2.97 12.80 3.68
CA ILE A 259 -2.74 13.25 2.31
C ILE A 259 -1.65 14.32 2.34
N GLY A 260 -0.61 14.17 1.53
CA GLY A 260 0.37 15.22 1.23
C GLY A 260 0.25 15.63 -0.24
N GLN A 261 0.16 16.94 -0.52
CA GLN A 261 0.00 17.45 -1.88
C GLN A 261 1.16 18.37 -2.29
N ILE A 262 1.63 18.22 -3.52
CA ILE A 262 2.60 19.16 -4.10
C ILE A 262 1.87 20.45 -4.46
N GLU A 263 2.26 21.55 -3.81
CA GLU A 263 1.60 22.86 -4.01
C GLU A 263 2.13 23.63 -5.22
N ARG A 264 3.41 23.47 -5.57
CA ARG A 264 4.10 24.33 -6.55
C ARG A 264 4.99 23.51 -7.49
N GLY A 265 5.30 24.10 -8.65
CA GLY A 265 6.18 23.51 -9.66
C GLY A 265 5.43 22.67 -10.69
N ARG A 266 6.17 21.90 -11.50
CA ARG A 266 5.62 21.16 -12.66
C ARG A 266 4.69 20.01 -12.29
N LEU A 267 4.77 19.54 -11.05
CA LEU A 267 3.95 18.44 -10.51
C LEU A 267 2.95 18.96 -9.47
N ALA A 268 2.63 20.26 -9.48
CA ALA A 268 1.59 20.82 -8.64
C ALA A 268 0.28 20.04 -8.85
N GLY A 269 -0.36 19.64 -7.75
CA GLY A 269 -1.54 18.78 -7.78
C GLY A 269 -1.27 17.28 -7.69
N ALA A 270 -0.01 16.82 -7.76
CA ALA A 270 0.34 15.45 -7.43
C ALA A 270 0.24 15.21 -5.92
N VAL A 271 -0.12 13.99 -5.54
CA VAL A 271 -0.50 13.65 -4.17
C VAL A 271 0.19 12.36 -3.71
N VAL A 272 0.65 12.35 -2.47
CA VAL A 272 0.97 11.12 -1.73
C VAL A 272 -0.16 10.88 -0.73
N VAL A 273 -0.66 9.65 -0.63
CA VAL A 273 -1.84 9.33 0.18
C VAL A 273 -1.65 8.02 0.92
N ARG A 274 -2.12 8.01 2.17
CA ARG A 274 -2.26 6.78 2.95
C ARG A 274 -3.23 5.82 2.25
N ARG A 275 -2.87 4.54 2.21
CA ARG A 275 -3.63 3.50 1.52
C ARG A 275 -5.11 3.47 1.89
N SER A 276 -5.45 3.58 3.18
CA SER A 276 -6.83 3.60 3.68
C SER A 276 -7.67 4.79 3.18
N VAL A 277 -7.02 5.88 2.79
CA VAL A 277 -7.66 7.14 2.39
C VAL A 277 -7.91 7.20 0.88
N LEU A 278 -7.22 6.35 0.11
CA LEU A 278 -7.31 6.30 -1.35
C LEU A 278 -8.75 6.25 -1.89
N PRO A 279 -9.68 5.43 -1.35
CA PRO A 279 -11.07 5.39 -1.86
C PRO A 279 -11.79 6.73 -1.75
N GLN A 280 -11.54 7.48 -0.68
CA GLN A 280 -12.16 8.79 -0.48
C GLN A 280 -11.58 9.81 -1.47
N LEU A 281 -10.26 9.78 -1.67
CA LEU A 281 -9.59 10.63 -2.65
C LEU A 281 -10.09 10.38 -4.08
N LEU A 282 -10.26 9.11 -4.49
CA LEU A 282 -10.73 8.77 -5.83
C LEU A 282 -12.22 9.12 -6.05
N ARG A 283 -13.04 9.12 -4.99
CA ARG A 283 -14.45 9.54 -5.06
C ARG A 283 -14.63 11.06 -5.09
N ASN A 284 -13.83 11.76 -4.28
CA ASN A 284 -13.98 13.20 -4.08
C ASN A 284 -13.14 14.03 -5.07
N GLY A 285 -12.11 13.43 -5.66
CA GLY A 285 -11.10 14.12 -6.46
C GLY A 285 -10.03 14.79 -5.59
N VAL A 286 -9.01 15.34 -6.25
CA VAL A 286 -7.92 16.09 -5.60
C VAL A 286 -8.27 17.57 -5.62
N GLY A 287 -8.34 18.21 -4.44
CA GLY A 287 -8.46 19.67 -4.33
C GLY A 287 -9.77 20.30 -4.80
N GLY A 288 -10.89 19.56 -4.79
CA GLY A 288 -12.22 20.11 -5.13
C GLY A 288 -12.43 20.46 -6.60
N GLY A 289 -11.61 19.92 -7.51
CA GLY A 289 -11.74 20.14 -8.95
C GLY A 289 -13.07 19.64 -9.56
N GLU A 290 -13.42 20.17 -10.73
CA GLU A 290 -14.65 19.78 -11.44
C GLU A 290 -14.68 18.29 -11.76
N ARG A 291 -15.82 17.65 -11.46
CA ARG A 291 -16.08 16.25 -11.83
C ARG A 291 -16.09 16.09 -13.34
N ALA A 292 -15.59 14.96 -13.83
CA ALA A 292 -15.66 14.67 -15.26
C ALA A 292 -17.12 14.47 -15.69
N SER A 293 -17.51 15.04 -16.82
CA SER A 293 -18.82 14.74 -17.43
C SER A 293 -18.90 13.25 -17.79
N VAL A 294 -20.11 12.71 -17.77
CA VAL A 294 -20.35 11.29 -18.08
C VAL A 294 -19.81 10.93 -19.47
N ASP A 295 -20.05 11.79 -20.47
CA ASP A 295 -19.57 11.59 -21.84
C ASP A 295 -18.05 11.51 -21.91
N ARG A 296 -17.35 12.37 -21.17
CA ARG A 296 -15.89 12.36 -21.09
C ARG A 296 -15.36 11.07 -20.47
N VAL A 297 -16.04 10.52 -19.46
CA VAL A 297 -15.68 9.22 -18.86
C VAL A 297 -15.83 8.10 -19.88
N PHE A 298 -16.91 8.07 -20.66
CA PHE A 298 -17.09 7.06 -21.71
C PHE A 298 -16.04 7.15 -22.82
N GLU A 299 -15.75 8.36 -23.29
CA GLU A 299 -14.72 8.62 -24.30
C GLU A 299 -13.34 8.15 -23.82
N LEU A 300 -12.94 8.56 -22.60
CA LEU A 300 -11.67 8.16 -22.01
C LEU A 300 -11.58 6.64 -21.84
N ARG A 301 -12.66 5.99 -21.38
CA ARG A 301 -12.70 4.53 -21.24
C ARG A 301 -12.43 3.85 -22.58
N SER A 302 -13.08 4.30 -23.66
CA SER A 302 -12.89 3.71 -24.99
C SER A 302 -11.45 3.84 -25.48
N ARG A 303 -10.84 5.03 -25.33
CA ARG A 303 -9.44 5.26 -25.70
C ARG A 303 -8.48 4.39 -24.88
N LEU A 304 -8.66 4.33 -23.57
CA LEU A 304 -7.83 3.51 -22.68
C LEU A 304 -7.95 2.02 -23.03
N GLN A 305 -9.16 1.52 -23.27
CA GLN A 305 -9.38 0.11 -23.61
C GLN A 305 -8.68 -0.33 -24.89
N GLN A 306 -8.53 0.58 -25.86
CA GLN A 306 -7.90 0.29 -27.15
C GLN A 306 -6.38 0.44 -27.12
N GLY A 307 -5.86 1.36 -26.31
CA GLY A 307 -4.44 1.73 -26.35
C GLY A 307 -3.59 1.22 -25.18
N VAL A 308 -4.20 0.86 -24.03
CA VAL A 308 -3.46 0.33 -22.89
C VAL A 308 -2.84 -1.01 -23.24
N ARG A 309 -1.57 -1.16 -22.88
CA ARG A 309 -0.82 -2.41 -22.91
C ARG A 309 -0.37 -2.74 -21.50
N PHE A 310 -0.33 -4.01 -21.19
CA PHE A 310 0.12 -4.50 -19.89
C PHE A 310 1.59 -4.89 -19.98
N VAL A 311 2.28 -4.84 -18.84
CA VAL A 311 3.60 -5.44 -18.67
C VAL A 311 3.49 -6.97 -18.80
#